data_AF-A0A7R8CPE8-F1
#
_entry.id   AF-A0A7R8CPE8-F1
#
_cell.length_a   1.000
_cell.length_b   1.000
_cell.length_c   1.000
_cell.angle_alpha   90.00
_cell.angle_beta   90.00
_cell.angle_gamma   90.00
#
_symmetry.space_group_name_H-M   'P 1'
#
loop_
_entity.id
_entity.type
_entity.pdbx_description
1 polymer ?
#
loop_
_entity_poly.entity_id
_entity_poly.type
_entity_poly.pdbx_seq_one_letter_code
_entity_poly.pdbx_strand_id
1 'polypeptide(L)'
;MRNYKRVIETWFDDEYKESFYTREPMAKFVDMGDISEQLALKKKLNCKSFDWFMKEVAYDVLEKYPKLPPNAKWGEFRNEATNLCLDTRGQHPPEKTLASSCHGMGGNQMFRLNTEGQLTSGEWCQTADSSGSVSIQWCSFGSVSGPWEFKENLRQIYHRTYKMCLALLPDSNSLVLRSCDKDNSHQKWSIKTLKPYWSS
;
A
#
# COMPACT_ATOMS: atom_id res chain seq x y z
N MET A 1 4.71 14.63 -5.25
CA MET A 1 5.56 13.43 -5.46
C MET A 1 6.94 13.74 -6.05
N ARG A 2 7.05 14.58 -7.10
CA ARG A 2 8.33 14.95 -7.74
C ARG A 2 9.46 15.34 -6.78
N ASN A 3 9.19 16.26 -5.85
CA ASN A 3 10.20 16.76 -4.92
C ASN A 3 10.71 15.66 -3.97
N TYR A 4 9.83 14.80 -3.46
CA TYR A 4 10.23 13.64 -2.66
C TYR A 4 11.17 12.73 -3.45
N LYS A 5 10.82 12.39 -4.69
CA LYS A 5 11.68 11.54 -5.53
C LYS A 5 13.07 12.14 -5.74
N ARG A 6 13.17 13.46 -6.00
CA ARG A 6 14.47 14.15 -6.12
C ARG A 6 15.32 14.02 -4.85
N VAL A 7 14.71 14.18 -3.68
CA VAL A 7 15.41 14.04 -2.39
C VAL A 7 15.87 12.61 -2.18
N ILE A 8 14.97 11.64 -2.38
CA ILE A 8 15.27 10.21 -2.24
C ILE A 8 16.42 9.80 -3.18
N GLU A 9 16.35 10.17 -4.46
CA GLU A 9 17.38 9.78 -5.44
C GLU A 9 18.72 10.48 -5.24
N THR A 10 18.72 11.68 -4.66
CA THR A 10 19.97 12.40 -4.34
C THR A 10 20.63 11.84 -3.08
N TRP A 11 19.85 11.68 -2.01
CA TRP A 11 20.41 11.53 -0.66
C TRP A 11 20.41 10.11 -0.14
N PHE A 12 19.39 9.31 -0.44
CA PHE A 12 19.20 7.99 0.14
C PHE A 12 20.08 6.96 -0.58
N ASP A 13 20.55 5.95 0.15
CA ASP A 13 21.21 4.79 -0.44
C ASP A 13 20.15 3.79 -0.95
N ASP A 14 20.49 2.96 -1.93
CA ASP A 14 19.50 2.15 -2.69
C ASP A 14 18.60 1.28 -1.81
N GLU A 15 19.13 0.69 -0.73
CA GLU A 15 18.36 -0.10 0.22
C GLU A 15 17.21 0.70 0.89
N TYR A 16 17.42 1.99 1.14
CA TYR A 16 16.42 2.85 1.76
C TYR A 16 15.43 3.44 0.74
N LYS A 17 15.87 3.65 -0.50
CA LYS A 17 14.99 4.08 -1.60
C LYS A 17 13.88 3.06 -1.87
N GLU A 18 14.20 1.77 -1.82
CA GLU A 18 13.19 0.72 -2.06
C GLU A 18 12.07 0.72 -1.02
N SER A 19 12.34 1.14 0.22
CA SER A 19 11.26 1.32 1.22
C SER A 19 10.28 2.41 0.82
N PHE A 20 10.78 3.54 0.30
CA PHE A 20 9.93 4.62 -0.23
C PHE A 20 9.10 4.12 -1.42
N TYR A 21 9.70 3.41 -2.37
CA TYR A 21 8.96 2.92 -3.53
C TYR A 21 8.05 1.73 -3.26
N THR A 22 8.28 0.99 -2.17
CA THR A 22 7.33 0.00 -1.66
C THR A 22 6.10 0.69 -1.09
N ARG A 23 6.27 1.83 -0.42
CA ARG A 23 5.16 2.65 0.08
C ARG A 23 4.40 3.37 -1.02
N GLU A 24 5.12 3.95 -1.98
CA GLU A 24 4.58 4.74 -3.08
C GLU A 24 5.00 4.13 -4.43
N PRO A 25 4.45 2.97 -4.85
CA PRO A 25 4.88 2.31 -6.08
C PRO A 25 4.73 3.17 -7.34
N MET A 26 3.70 4.03 -7.36
CA MET A 26 3.48 4.96 -8.47
C MET A 26 4.58 6.02 -8.60
N ALA A 27 5.33 6.31 -7.53
CA ALA A 27 6.45 7.26 -7.57
C ALA A 27 7.59 6.78 -8.49
N LYS A 28 7.70 5.46 -8.77
CA LYS A 28 8.67 4.93 -9.74
C LYS A 28 8.49 5.58 -11.13
N PHE A 29 7.25 5.90 -11.52
CA PHE A 29 6.91 6.49 -12.83
C PHE A 29 6.96 8.02 -12.87
N VAL A 30 7.21 8.68 -11.73
CA VAL A 30 7.27 10.15 -11.70
C VAL A 30 8.59 10.61 -12.30
N ASP A 31 8.53 11.45 -13.33
CA ASP A 31 9.71 12.16 -13.79
C ASP A 31 10.17 13.16 -12.72
N MET A 32 11.42 13.00 -12.28
CA MET A 32 12.04 13.87 -11.29
C MET A 32 12.77 15.06 -11.93
N GLY A 33 13.00 15.04 -13.24
CA GLY A 33 13.91 15.93 -13.95
C GLY A 33 15.37 15.68 -13.60
N ASP A 34 16.26 16.55 -14.06
CA ASP A 34 17.70 16.42 -13.84
C ASP A 34 18.09 16.69 -12.37
N ILE A 35 18.93 15.82 -11.81
CA ILE A 35 19.51 15.93 -10.46
C ILE A 35 21.06 15.92 -10.47
N SER A 36 21.68 16.08 -11.64
CA SER A 36 23.13 15.95 -11.84
C SER A 36 23.92 16.93 -10.95
N GLU A 37 23.46 18.18 -10.81
CA GLU A 37 24.09 19.17 -9.94
C GLU A 37 24.03 18.77 -8.46
N GLN A 38 22.91 18.21 -8.02
CA GLN A 38 22.73 17.77 -6.63
C GLN A 38 23.61 16.56 -6.31
N LEU A 39 23.75 15.61 -7.24
CA LEU A 39 24.66 14.48 -7.12
C LEU A 39 26.13 14.94 -7.12
N ALA A 40 26.49 15.89 -8.00
CA ALA A 40 27.82 16.48 -8.02
C ALA A 40 28.14 17.22 -6.71
N LEU A 41 27.16 17.92 -6.13
CA LEU A 41 27.30 18.57 -4.82
C LEU A 41 27.54 17.56 -3.70
N LYS A 42 26.73 16.48 -3.62
CA LYS A 42 26.91 15.40 -2.62
C LYS A 42 28.32 14.80 -2.71
N LYS A 43 28.83 14.59 -3.93
CA LYS A 43 30.19 14.09 -4.18
C LYS A 43 31.25 15.12 -3.77
N LYS A 44 31.10 16.39 -4.16
CA LYS A 44 32.05 17.47 -3.86
C LYS A 44 32.21 17.71 -2.36
N LEU A 45 31.12 17.62 -1.60
CA LEU A 45 31.12 17.81 -0.15
C LEU A 45 31.60 16.56 0.62
N ASN A 46 31.92 15.46 -0.07
CA ASN A 46 32.31 14.19 0.53
C ASN A 46 31.34 13.76 1.65
N CYS A 47 30.03 13.86 1.37
CA CYS A 47 28.98 13.53 2.34
C CYS A 47 29.06 12.06 2.76
N LYS A 48 28.71 11.79 4.03
CA LYS A 48 28.54 10.42 4.54
C LYS A 48 27.35 9.72 3.87
N SER A 49 27.33 8.39 3.94
CA SER A 49 26.22 7.58 3.41
C SER A 49 24.92 7.82 4.19
N PHE A 50 23.79 7.48 3.56
CA PHE A 50 22.50 7.52 4.24
C PHE A 50 22.41 6.43 5.31
N ASP A 51 23.03 5.28 5.08
CA ASP A 51 23.19 4.23 6.10
C ASP A 51 23.86 4.75 7.38
N TRP A 52 24.94 5.53 7.25
CA TRP A 52 25.59 6.17 8.40
C TRP A 52 24.61 7.11 9.13
N PHE A 53 23.84 7.91 8.40
CA PHE A 53 22.85 8.80 9.00
C PHE A 53 21.79 8.01 9.78
N MET A 54 21.28 6.92 9.21
CA MET A 54 20.27 6.07 9.85
C MET A 54 20.80 5.32 11.07
N LYS A 55 22.10 5.03 11.14
CA LYS A 55 22.72 4.32 12.28
C LYS A 55 23.19 5.25 13.40
N GLU A 56 23.71 6.43 13.06
CA GLU A 56 24.38 7.31 14.02
C GLU A 56 23.54 8.51 14.45
N VAL A 57 22.67 9.01 13.56
CA VAL A 57 21.88 10.23 13.81
C VAL A 57 20.41 9.90 14.02
N ALA A 58 19.84 9.05 13.18
CA ALA A 58 18.42 8.69 13.15
C ALA A 58 18.19 7.23 13.61
N TYR A 59 18.93 6.81 14.63
CA TYR A 59 19.01 5.41 15.09
C TYR A 59 17.68 4.83 15.60
N ASP A 60 16.76 5.67 16.07
CA ASP A 60 15.46 5.25 16.60
C ASP A 60 14.36 5.17 15.52
N VAL A 61 14.63 5.63 14.29
CA VAL A 61 13.61 5.70 13.24
C VAL A 61 13.10 4.32 12.85
N LEU A 62 13.98 3.33 12.70
CA LEU A 62 13.59 1.98 12.26
C LEU A 62 12.91 1.14 13.34
N GLU A 63 13.05 1.51 14.62
CA GLU A 63 12.27 0.90 15.70
C GLU A 63 10.79 1.27 15.58
N LYS A 64 10.54 2.54 15.24
CA LYS A 64 9.20 3.12 15.13
C LYS A 64 8.56 2.85 13.76
N TYR A 65 9.38 2.90 12.71
CA TYR A 65 8.99 2.75 11.31
C TYR A 65 9.89 1.69 10.64
N PRO A 66 9.59 0.40 10.86
CA PRO A 66 10.39 -0.68 10.29
C PRO A 66 10.42 -0.62 8.76
N LYS A 67 11.48 -1.20 8.18
CA LYS A 67 11.58 -1.38 6.73
C LYS A 67 10.37 -2.16 6.22
N LEU A 68 9.78 -1.68 5.13
CA LEU A 68 8.58 -2.29 4.56
C LEU A 68 8.95 -3.57 3.79
N PRO A 69 8.25 -4.69 4.03
CA PRO A 69 8.36 -5.88 3.20
C PRO A 69 7.88 -5.58 1.77
N PRO A 70 8.34 -6.33 0.75
CA PRO A 70 7.87 -6.16 -0.61
C PRO A 70 6.34 -6.25 -0.74
N ASN A 71 5.77 -5.53 -1.70
CA ASN A 71 4.36 -5.67 -2.04
C ASN A 71 4.14 -7.00 -2.79
N ALA A 72 3.37 -7.92 -2.20
CA ALA A 72 2.87 -9.09 -2.91
C ALA A 72 1.86 -8.68 -3.99
N LYS A 73 1.00 -7.70 -3.67
CA LYS A 73 0.04 -7.08 -4.58
C LYS A 73 -0.09 -5.60 -4.31
N TRP A 74 -0.31 -4.82 -5.36
CA TRP A 74 -0.66 -3.42 -5.22
C TRP A 74 -1.39 -2.88 -6.46
N GLY A 75 -2.13 -1.80 -6.25
CA GLY A 75 -2.88 -1.10 -7.29
C GLY A 75 -4.35 -0.95 -6.92
N GLU A 76 -5.20 -1.06 -7.93
CA GLU A 76 -6.65 -0.98 -7.80
C GLU A 76 -7.23 -2.38 -7.56
N PHE A 77 -7.99 -2.53 -6.47
CA PHE A 77 -8.61 -3.79 -6.06
C PHE A 77 -10.09 -3.77 -6.47
N ARG A 78 -10.43 -4.48 -7.55
CA ARG A 78 -11.75 -4.47 -8.18
C ARG A 78 -12.53 -5.72 -7.85
N ASN A 79 -13.74 -5.54 -7.33
CA ASN A 79 -14.68 -6.64 -7.08
C ASN A 79 -15.24 -7.19 -8.41
N GLU A 80 -15.24 -8.50 -8.59
CA GLU A 80 -15.69 -9.12 -9.85
C GLU A 80 -17.21 -9.11 -10.04
N ALA A 81 -18.00 -9.04 -8.95
CA ALA A 81 -19.45 -9.00 -9.07
C ALA A 81 -19.98 -7.63 -9.49
N THR A 82 -19.44 -6.56 -8.90
CA THR A 82 -19.98 -5.20 -9.07
C THR A 82 -19.14 -4.33 -10.01
N ASN A 83 -17.93 -4.76 -10.37
CA ASN A 83 -16.92 -3.93 -11.05
C ASN A 83 -16.54 -2.64 -10.30
N LEU A 84 -16.89 -2.53 -9.01
CA LEU A 84 -16.47 -1.43 -8.15
C LEU A 84 -15.10 -1.72 -7.54
N CYS A 85 -14.39 -0.67 -7.19
CA CYS A 85 -13.06 -0.73 -6.61
C CYS A 85 -13.05 -0.29 -5.16
N LEU A 86 -12.18 -0.91 -4.36
CA LEU A 86 -11.92 -0.46 -3.00
C LEU A 86 -11.57 1.02 -3.01
N ASP A 87 -12.18 1.76 -2.09
CA ASP A 87 -12.06 3.21 -2.02
C ASP A 87 -12.20 3.68 -0.57
N THR A 88 -11.20 4.42 -0.09
CA THR A 88 -11.24 5.07 1.23
C THR A 88 -12.02 6.38 1.26
N ARG A 89 -12.45 6.88 0.08
CA ARG A 89 -13.11 8.17 -0.16
C ARG A 89 -12.37 9.38 0.42
N GLY A 90 -11.05 9.25 0.59
CA GLY A 90 -10.22 10.27 1.24
C GLY A 90 -10.55 10.49 2.72
N GLN A 91 -11.25 9.56 3.36
CA GLN A 91 -11.62 9.64 4.76
C GLN A 91 -10.42 9.38 5.68
N HIS A 92 -10.51 9.91 6.90
CA HIS A 92 -9.51 9.71 7.94
C HIS A 92 -9.92 8.50 8.82
N PRO A 93 -8.98 7.66 9.29
CA PRO A 93 -9.32 6.60 10.26
C PRO A 93 -9.85 7.19 11.58
N PRO A 94 -10.73 6.46 12.30
CA PRO A 94 -11.35 5.20 11.94
C PRO A 94 -12.58 5.39 11.02
N GLU A 95 -12.61 4.75 9.84
CA GLU A 95 -13.76 4.84 8.94
C GLU A 95 -13.94 3.55 8.13
N LYS A 96 -15.18 3.20 7.80
CA LYS A 96 -15.47 2.00 7.00
C LYS A 96 -14.91 2.15 5.59
N THR A 97 -14.23 1.11 5.12
CA THR A 97 -13.79 1.05 3.73
C THR A 97 -14.98 0.64 2.87
N LEU A 98 -15.16 1.36 1.75
CA LEU A 98 -16.25 1.15 0.81
C LEU A 98 -15.69 0.75 -0.55
N ALA A 99 -16.61 0.52 -1.49
CA ALA A 99 -16.31 0.47 -2.90
C ALA A 99 -17.01 1.60 -3.67
N SER A 100 -16.38 2.04 -4.76
CA SER A 100 -16.92 3.05 -5.67
C SER A 100 -16.48 2.77 -7.11
N SER A 101 -16.92 3.58 -8.06
CA SER A 101 -16.53 3.44 -9.46
C SER A 101 -15.02 3.53 -9.61
N CYS A 102 -14.42 2.52 -10.24
CA CYS A 102 -13.00 2.46 -10.51
C CYS A 102 -12.57 3.58 -11.47
N HIS A 103 -11.56 4.36 -11.09
CA HIS A 103 -11.07 5.47 -11.92
C HIS A 103 -9.61 5.34 -12.34
N GLY A 104 -8.85 4.36 -11.85
CA GLY A 104 -7.48 4.09 -12.30
C GLY A 104 -6.44 5.18 -12.02
N MET A 105 -6.77 6.19 -11.19
CA MET A 105 -5.87 7.32 -10.89
C MET A 105 -5.00 7.11 -9.65
N GLY A 106 -5.19 6.01 -8.93
CA GLY A 106 -4.53 5.77 -7.65
C GLY A 106 -5.22 6.51 -6.51
N GLY A 107 -4.43 7.21 -5.68
CA GLY A 107 -4.97 7.98 -4.55
C GLY A 107 -5.72 7.09 -3.54
N ASN A 108 -6.97 7.45 -3.26
CA ASN A 108 -7.90 6.73 -2.38
C ASN A 108 -8.32 5.33 -2.88
N GLN A 109 -8.06 5.01 -4.16
CA GLN A 109 -8.25 3.67 -4.74
C GLN A 109 -6.94 2.88 -4.91
N MET A 110 -5.85 3.32 -4.28
CA MET A 110 -4.56 2.63 -4.31
C MET A 110 -4.31 1.86 -3.02
N PHE A 111 -4.28 0.53 -3.13
CA PHE A 111 -4.07 -0.39 -2.02
C PHE A 111 -2.81 -1.22 -2.23
N ARG A 112 -2.21 -1.64 -1.12
CA ARG A 112 -0.98 -2.45 -1.10
C ARG A 112 -1.12 -3.58 -0.08
N LEU A 113 -0.93 -4.81 -0.53
CA LEU A 113 -0.79 -5.99 0.30
C LEU A 113 0.67 -6.43 0.27
N ASN A 114 1.35 -6.35 1.41
CA ASN A 114 2.73 -6.80 1.52
C ASN A 114 2.84 -8.32 1.76
N THR A 115 4.05 -8.87 1.63
CA THR A 115 4.32 -10.31 1.82
C THR A 115 4.05 -10.79 3.25
N GLU A 116 4.06 -9.90 4.24
CA GLU A 116 3.75 -10.19 5.65
C GLU A 116 2.25 -10.04 5.98
N GLY A 117 1.41 -9.76 4.98
CA GLY A 117 -0.04 -9.73 5.07
C GLY A 117 -0.66 -8.45 5.63
N GLN A 118 0.06 -7.34 5.62
CA GLN A 118 -0.51 -6.03 5.90
C GLN A 118 -1.16 -5.46 4.64
N LEU A 119 -2.47 -5.19 4.70
CA LEU A 119 -3.23 -4.54 3.64
C LEU A 119 -3.38 -3.06 3.99
N THR A 120 -2.91 -2.16 3.13
CA THR A 120 -2.81 -0.72 3.42
C THR A 120 -3.33 0.14 2.28
N SER A 121 -3.73 1.37 2.60
CA SER A 121 -3.96 2.48 1.68
C SER A 121 -3.27 3.71 2.27
N GLY A 122 -2.26 4.25 1.57
CA GLY A 122 -1.42 5.30 2.13
C GLY A 122 -0.71 4.84 3.41
N GLU A 123 -0.95 5.52 4.54
CA GLU A 123 -0.43 5.18 5.87
C GLU A 123 -1.40 4.37 6.75
N TRP A 124 -2.61 4.10 6.24
CA TRP A 124 -3.65 3.42 7.00
C TRP A 124 -3.71 1.93 6.67
N CYS A 125 -4.05 1.13 7.68
CA CYS A 125 -4.21 -0.31 7.57
C CYS A 125 -5.69 -0.68 7.46
N GLN A 126 -5.99 -1.68 6.63
CA GLN A 126 -7.30 -2.33 6.62
C GLN A 126 -7.37 -3.31 7.79
N THR A 127 -8.39 -3.17 8.63
CA THR A 127 -8.60 -4.03 9.80
C THR A 127 -10.03 -4.52 9.83
N ALA A 128 -10.25 -5.70 10.41
CA ALA A 128 -11.58 -6.27 10.63
C ALA A 128 -11.86 -6.35 12.14
N ASP A 129 -13.04 -5.88 12.55
CA ASP A 129 -13.52 -6.05 13.92
C ASP A 129 -14.18 -7.41 14.13
N SER A 130 -14.63 -7.69 15.36
CA SER A 130 -15.29 -8.95 15.74
C SER A 130 -16.65 -9.16 15.06
N SER A 131 -17.28 -8.09 14.56
CA SER A 131 -18.50 -8.18 13.73
C SER A 131 -18.19 -8.50 12.27
N GLY A 132 -16.91 -8.52 11.90
CA GLY A 132 -16.42 -8.71 10.54
C GLY A 132 -16.50 -7.44 9.69
N SER A 133 -16.80 -6.27 10.24
CA SER A 133 -16.77 -5.00 9.50
C SER A 133 -15.32 -4.59 9.23
N VAL A 134 -15.02 -4.16 7.99
CA VAL A 134 -13.67 -3.76 7.59
C VAL A 134 -13.56 -2.24 7.48
N SER A 135 -12.51 -1.69 8.09
CA SER A 135 -12.28 -0.23 8.18
C SER A 135 -10.80 0.11 7.99
N ILE A 136 -10.54 1.36 7.57
CA ILE A 136 -9.22 1.97 7.73
C ILE A 136 -8.98 2.30 9.21
N GLN A 137 -7.80 1.95 9.69
CA GLN A 137 -7.30 2.25 11.03
C GLN A 137 -5.84 2.69 10.98
N TRP A 138 -5.34 3.26 12.08
CA TRP A 138 -3.91 3.38 12.29
C TRP A 138 -3.25 2.00 12.27
N CYS A 139 -2.16 1.87 11.51
CA CYS A 139 -1.35 0.66 11.55
C CYS A 139 -0.72 0.49 12.94
N SER A 140 -0.56 -0.75 13.38
CA SER A 140 0.12 -1.06 14.65
C SER A 140 1.56 -0.57 14.60
N PHE A 141 1.92 0.25 15.59
CA PHE A 141 3.27 0.82 15.69
C PHE A 141 4.34 -0.29 15.75
N GLY A 142 5.45 -0.10 15.05
CA GLY A 142 6.54 -1.08 14.99
C GLY A 142 6.19 -2.39 14.26
N SER A 143 5.00 -2.52 13.65
CA SER A 143 4.59 -3.72 12.92
C SER A 143 4.29 -3.45 11.45
N VAL A 144 4.82 -4.32 10.61
CA VAL A 144 4.57 -4.37 9.16
C VAL A 144 3.84 -5.65 8.75
N SER A 145 3.38 -6.43 9.72
CA SER A 145 2.63 -7.67 9.50
C SER A 145 1.13 -7.42 9.58
N GLY A 146 0.36 -8.34 9.00
CA GLY A 146 -1.10 -8.31 9.14
C GLY A 146 -1.72 -9.67 8.87
N PRO A 147 -3.04 -9.80 9.03
CA PRO A 147 -3.75 -11.07 8.87
C PRO A 147 -4.16 -11.37 7.42
N TRP A 148 -3.87 -10.50 6.46
CA TRP A 148 -4.40 -10.60 5.10
C TRP A 148 -3.52 -11.46 4.19
N GLU A 149 -4.17 -12.16 3.27
CA GLU A 149 -3.51 -12.96 2.25
C GLU A 149 -4.31 -12.90 0.96
N PHE A 150 -3.65 -12.79 -0.19
CA PHE A 150 -4.33 -12.92 -1.47
C PHE A 150 -4.13 -14.33 -2.03
N LYS A 151 -5.22 -15.09 -2.15
CA LYS A 151 -5.24 -16.45 -2.71
C LYS A 151 -5.44 -16.35 -4.23
N GLU A 152 -4.35 -16.27 -5.00
CA GLU A 152 -4.36 -16.09 -6.47
C GLU A 152 -5.36 -17.01 -7.20
N ASN A 153 -5.28 -18.31 -6.93
CA ASN A 153 -6.09 -19.33 -7.62
C ASN A 153 -7.60 -19.14 -7.39
N LEU A 154 -7.97 -18.54 -6.26
CA LEU A 154 -9.36 -18.29 -5.89
C LEU A 154 -9.77 -16.82 -6.15
N ARG A 155 -8.79 -15.95 -6.41
CA ARG A 155 -8.94 -14.49 -6.44
C ARG A 155 -9.58 -13.93 -5.17
N GLN A 156 -9.32 -14.55 -4.02
CA GLN A 156 -9.92 -14.18 -2.75
C GLN A 156 -8.90 -13.49 -1.83
N ILE A 157 -9.36 -12.48 -1.10
CA ILE A 157 -8.58 -11.86 -0.01
C ILE A 157 -9.01 -12.53 1.28
N TYR A 158 -8.13 -13.37 1.82
CA TYR A 158 -8.34 -14.20 3.01
C TYR A 158 -7.80 -13.52 4.26
N HIS A 159 -8.54 -13.61 5.36
CA HIS A 159 -8.16 -13.10 6.66
C HIS A 159 -7.79 -14.28 7.58
N ARG A 160 -6.48 -14.49 7.80
CA ARG A 160 -5.91 -15.66 8.49
C ARG A 160 -6.45 -15.87 9.91
N THR A 161 -6.64 -14.80 10.68
CA THR A 161 -7.09 -14.89 12.08
C THR A 161 -8.55 -15.36 12.19
N TYR A 162 -9.43 -14.83 11.36
CA TYR A 162 -10.87 -15.13 11.38
C TYR A 162 -11.23 -16.31 10.48
N LYS A 163 -10.29 -16.74 9.62
CA LYS A 163 -10.48 -17.78 8.60
C LYS A 163 -11.65 -17.47 7.66
N MET A 164 -11.80 -16.20 7.30
CA MET A 164 -12.87 -15.66 6.48
C MET A 164 -12.32 -14.93 5.26
N CYS A 165 -13.18 -14.68 4.27
CA CYS A 165 -12.84 -13.98 3.04
C CYS A 165 -13.49 -12.59 3.03
N LEU A 166 -12.78 -11.62 2.45
CA LEU A 166 -13.29 -10.28 2.19
C LEU A 166 -14.39 -10.34 1.13
N ALA A 167 -15.54 -9.78 1.46
CA ALA A 167 -16.70 -9.69 0.60
C ALA A 167 -17.16 -8.23 0.48
N LEU A 168 -17.72 -7.88 -0.67
CA LEU A 168 -18.42 -6.62 -0.88
C LEU A 168 -19.93 -6.81 -0.69
N LEU A 169 -20.54 -6.07 0.24
CA LEU A 169 -21.99 -6.08 0.41
C LEU A 169 -22.68 -5.30 -0.73
N PRO A 170 -23.62 -5.90 -1.48
CA PRO A 170 -24.28 -5.26 -2.63
C PRO A 170 -25.02 -3.96 -2.27
N ASP A 171 -25.74 -3.93 -1.14
CA ASP A 171 -26.67 -2.83 -0.84
C ASP A 171 -25.95 -1.57 -0.34
N SER A 172 -24.82 -1.74 0.36
CA SER A 172 -24.09 -0.65 1.02
C SER A 172 -22.75 -0.34 0.39
N ASN A 173 -22.27 -1.20 -0.53
CA ASN A 173 -20.91 -1.20 -1.04
C ASN A 173 -19.83 -1.21 0.06
N SER A 174 -20.16 -1.76 1.24
CA SER A 174 -19.22 -1.85 2.36
C SER A 174 -18.50 -3.18 2.38
N LEU A 175 -17.28 -3.16 2.93
CA LEU A 175 -16.45 -4.35 3.08
C LEU A 175 -16.75 -5.10 4.36
N VAL A 176 -16.90 -6.42 4.24
CA VAL A 176 -17.13 -7.32 5.36
C VAL A 176 -16.39 -8.63 5.22
N LEU A 177 -16.14 -9.31 6.33
CA LEU A 177 -15.71 -10.70 6.36
C LEU A 177 -16.91 -11.64 6.33
N ARG A 178 -16.80 -12.69 5.52
CA ARG A 178 -17.78 -13.79 5.41
C ARG A 178 -17.06 -15.13 5.29
N SER A 179 -17.77 -16.22 5.57
CA SER A 179 -17.30 -17.57 5.25
C SER A 179 -16.89 -17.62 3.78
N CYS A 180 -15.71 -18.18 3.53
CA CYS A 180 -15.16 -18.25 2.18
C CYS A 180 -16.01 -19.14 1.29
N ASP A 181 -16.42 -18.60 0.15
CA ASP A 181 -17.14 -19.29 -0.90
C ASP A 181 -16.45 -19.00 -2.24
N LYS A 182 -15.82 -20.04 -2.80
CA LYS A 182 -15.04 -19.97 -4.04
C LYS A 182 -15.88 -19.62 -5.27
N ASP A 183 -17.20 -19.80 -5.20
CA ASP A 183 -18.10 -19.57 -6.32
C ASP A 183 -18.78 -18.19 -6.23
N ASN A 184 -18.74 -17.57 -5.05
CA ASN A 184 -19.28 -16.23 -4.81
C ASN A 184 -18.41 -15.11 -5.42
N SER A 185 -18.92 -14.48 -6.49
CA SER A 185 -18.26 -13.37 -7.18
C SER A 185 -18.07 -12.11 -6.32
N HIS A 186 -18.89 -11.89 -5.29
CA HIS A 186 -18.71 -10.77 -4.35
C HIS A 186 -17.49 -10.95 -3.44
N GLN A 187 -16.92 -12.16 -3.38
CA GLN A 187 -15.68 -12.46 -2.66
C GLN A 187 -14.45 -12.50 -3.59
N LYS A 188 -14.62 -12.28 -4.89
CA LYS A 188 -13.54 -12.31 -5.87
C LYS A 188 -13.05 -10.91 -6.22
N TRP A 189 -11.73 -10.78 -6.26
CA TRP A 189 -11.02 -9.52 -6.42
C TRP A 189 -9.97 -9.65 -7.51
N SER A 190 -10.09 -8.81 -8.53
CA SER A 190 -9.04 -8.61 -9.52
C SER A 190 -8.18 -7.42 -9.11
N ILE A 191 -6.86 -7.60 -9.16
CA ILE A 191 -5.91 -6.56 -8.73
C ILE A 191 -5.19 -6.04 -9.96
N LYS A 192 -5.43 -4.78 -10.30
CA LYS A 192 -4.79 -4.11 -11.43
C LYS A 192 -3.70 -3.17 -10.93
N THR A 193 -2.45 -3.51 -11.21
CA THR A 193 -1.34 -2.60 -10.98
C THR A 193 -1.52 -1.33 -11.81
N LEU A 194 -1.45 -0.18 -11.15
CA LEU A 194 -1.65 1.12 -11.78
C LEU A 194 -0.34 1.60 -12.41
N LYS A 195 -0.39 1.85 -13.72
CA LYS A 195 0.64 2.59 -14.45
C LYS A 195 0.03 3.90 -14.93
N PRO A 196 0.62 5.06 -14.60
CA PRO A 196 0.12 6.33 -15.12
C PRO A 196 0.12 6.35 -16.65
N TYR A 197 -0.92 6.91 -17.26
CA TYR A 197 -1.04 6.94 -18.73
C TYR A 197 0.10 7.73 -19.40
N TRP A 198 0.73 8.67 -18.68
CA TRP A 198 1.87 9.46 -19.17
C TRP A 198 3.23 8.75 -19.02
N SER A 199 3.25 7.51 -18.52
CA SER A 199 4.49 6.77 -18.23
C SER A 199 4.83 5.66 -19.24
N SER A 200 4.03 5.52 -20.30
CA SER A 200 4.21 4.57 -21.40
C SER A 200 4.97 5.16 -22.58
#